data_AF-A0AAD4GB67-F1
#
_entry.id   AF-A0AAD4GB67-F1
#
_cell.length_a   1.000
_cell.length_b   1.000
_cell.length_c   1.000
_cell.angle_alpha   90.00
_cell.angle_beta   90.00
_cell.angle_gamma   90.00
#
_symmetry.space_group_name_H-M   'P 1'
#
loop_
_entity.id
_entity.type
_entity.pdbx_description
1 polymer ?
#
loop_
_entity_poly.entity_id
_entity_poly.type
_entity_poly.pdbx_seq_one_letter_code
_entity_poly.pdbx_strand_id
1 'polypeptide(L)'
;MTTKKARDFLDKELFVKRGIVTFRSLSRELGIHVNDAKDELKCYYDAVRDTDAPAVPTYLVSGEVPALTVDQHSETQQSESAMDMDPEFEEDREETDVVHQSRVLLVDNRILDEAMSQFSRVHSVHIYSLSPSRFVDAGLVCTPSIKVHKADAKGGPEFFSVVGKIMGSHVKRWSC
;
A
#
# COMPACT_ATOMS: atom_id res chain seq x y z
N MET A 1 4.50 -21.72 -5.75
CA MET A 1 3.83 -22.33 -6.92
C MET A 1 2.43 -21.77 -6.95
N THR A 2 2.06 -21.00 -7.98
CA THR A 2 0.72 -20.41 -8.09
C THR A 2 -0.33 -21.51 -8.26
N THR A 3 -1.43 -21.43 -7.50
CA THR A 3 -2.52 -22.40 -7.63
C THR A 3 -3.18 -22.27 -9.01
N LYS A 4 -3.53 -23.39 -9.67
CA LYS A 4 -4.16 -23.38 -11.01
C LYS A 4 -5.38 -22.46 -11.09
N LYS A 5 -6.22 -22.47 -10.06
CA LYS A 5 -7.39 -21.58 -9.94
C LYS A 5 -7.03 -20.09 -9.93
N ALA A 6 -5.94 -19.73 -9.23
CA ALA A 6 -5.47 -18.36 -9.16
C ALA A 6 -4.91 -17.90 -10.51
N ARG A 7 -4.13 -18.76 -11.17
CA ARG A 7 -3.61 -18.50 -12.52
C ARG A 7 -4.73 -18.29 -13.54
N ASP A 8 -5.71 -19.19 -13.59
CA ASP A 8 -6.83 -19.10 -14.52
C ASP A 8 -7.67 -17.82 -14.30
N PHE A 9 -7.83 -17.40 -13.05
CA PHE A 9 -8.53 -16.16 -12.73
C PHE A 9 -7.73 -14.93 -13.14
N LEU A 10 -6.43 -14.90 -12.84
CA LEU A 10 -5.53 -13.81 -13.19
C LEU A 10 -5.43 -13.65 -14.71
N ASP A 11 -5.28 -14.73 -15.46
CA ASP A 11 -5.22 -14.70 -16.92
C ASP A 11 -6.53 -14.13 -17.52
N LYS A 12 -7.69 -14.53 -16.98
CA LYS A 12 -9.00 -14.03 -17.43
C LYS A 12 -9.19 -12.54 -17.10
N GLU A 13 -8.86 -12.10 -15.90
CA GLU A 13 -9.05 -10.69 -15.53
C GLU A 13 -8.03 -9.78 -16.22
N LEU A 14 -6.75 -10.19 -16.32
CA LEU A 14 -5.67 -9.37 -16.88
C LEU A 14 -5.69 -9.35 -18.41
N PHE A 15 -5.76 -10.50 -19.08
CA PHE A 15 -5.61 -10.56 -20.54
C PHE A 15 -6.94 -10.53 -21.29
N VAL A 16 -8.00 -11.15 -20.76
CA VAL A 16 -9.30 -11.18 -21.43
C VAL A 16 -10.11 -9.92 -21.12
N LYS A 17 -10.29 -9.59 -19.83
CA LYS A 17 -11.09 -8.43 -19.40
C LYS A 17 -10.31 -7.11 -19.39
N ARG A 18 -8.97 -7.18 -19.52
CA ARG A 18 -8.06 -6.03 -19.41
C ARG A 18 -8.29 -5.21 -18.12
N GLY A 19 -8.61 -5.92 -17.04
CA GLY A 19 -8.94 -5.36 -15.75
C GLY A 19 -7.74 -5.33 -14.81
N ILE A 20 -7.95 -4.68 -13.67
CA ILE A 20 -6.96 -4.57 -12.60
C ILE A 20 -7.32 -5.60 -11.54
N VAL A 21 -6.32 -6.33 -11.06
CA VAL A 21 -6.50 -7.30 -9.99
C VAL A 21 -5.71 -6.85 -8.77
N THR A 22 -6.39 -6.68 -7.64
CA THR A 22 -5.77 -6.45 -6.33
C THR A 22 -5.72 -7.74 -5.53
N PHE A 23 -4.79 -7.86 -4.57
CA PHE A 23 -4.76 -9.03 -3.66
C PHE A 23 -6.09 -9.18 -2.91
N ARG A 24 -6.80 -8.07 -2.66
CA ARG A 24 -8.12 -8.11 -2.06
C ARG A 24 -9.11 -8.81 -2.98
N SER A 25 -9.21 -8.38 -4.25
CA SER A 25 -10.11 -9.01 -5.21
C SER A 25 -9.82 -10.51 -5.41
N LEU A 26 -8.53 -10.89 -5.49
CA LEU A 26 -8.13 -12.29 -5.61
C LEU A 26 -8.55 -13.12 -4.38
N SER A 27 -8.30 -12.60 -3.18
CA SER A 27 -8.71 -13.23 -1.92
C SER A 27 -10.22 -13.46 -1.85
N ARG A 28 -11.04 -12.51 -2.31
CA ARG A 28 -12.52 -12.63 -2.28
C ARG A 28 -13.04 -13.59 -3.34
N GLU A 29 -12.42 -13.62 -4.52
CA GLU A 29 -12.86 -14.54 -5.57
C GLU A 29 -12.54 -15.99 -5.20
N LEU A 30 -11.36 -16.24 -4.65
CA LEU A 30 -10.89 -17.59 -4.33
C LEU A 30 -11.30 -18.05 -2.92
N GLY A 31 -11.77 -17.13 -2.07
CA GLY A 31 -12.07 -17.42 -0.67
C GLY A 31 -10.83 -17.83 0.14
N ILE A 32 -9.69 -17.19 -0.13
CA ILE A 32 -8.41 -17.45 0.55
C ILE A 32 -8.01 -16.27 1.44
N HIS A 33 -7.10 -16.52 2.38
CA HIS A 33 -6.59 -15.47 3.25
C HIS A 33 -5.84 -14.40 2.45
N VAL A 34 -5.89 -13.15 2.93
CA VAL A 34 -5.25 -12.01 2.23
C VAL A 34 -3.74 -12.20 2.07
N ASN A 35 -3.06 -12.88 3.01
CA ASN A 35 -1.64 -13.16 2.87
C ASN A 35 -1.36 -14.19 1.77
N ASP A 36 -2.12 -15.29 1.71
CA ASP A 36 -2.00 -16.27 0.63
C ASP A 36 -2.23 -15.61 -0.74
N ALA A 37 -3.20 -14.70 -0.83
CA ALA A 37 -3.44 -13.94 -2.05
C ALA A 37 -2.26 -13.03 -2.45
N LYS A 38 -1.51 -12.46 -1.50
CA LYS A 38 -0.28 -11.69 -1.80
C LYS A 38 0.81 -12.61 -2.35
N ASP A 39 0.98 -13.79 -1.76
CA ASP A 39 1.98 -14.77 -2.19
C ASP A 39 1.66 -15.34 -3.58
N GLU A 40 0.37 -15.57 -3.85
CA GLU A 40 -0.13 -16.00 -5.16
C GLU A 40 0.13 -14.95 -6.25
N LEU A 41 -0.11 -13.66 -5.98
CA LEU A 41 0.21 -12.58 -6.91
C LEU A 41 1.71 -12.49 -7.20
N LYS A 42 2.55 -12.62 -6.15
CA LYS A 42 4.01 -12.63 -6.30
C LYS A 42 4.46 -13.80 -7.17
N CYS A 43 4.01 -15.02 -6.84
CA CYS A 43 4.35 -16.21 -7.61
C CYS A 43 3.92 -16.11 -9.08
N TYR A 44 2.75 -15.51 -9.34
CA TYR A 44 2.26 -15.34 -10.71
C TYR A 44 3.09 -14.29 -11.47
N TYR A 45 3.39 -13.15 -10.85
CA TYR A 45 4.23 -12.13 -11.46
C TYR A 45 5.62 -12.68 -11.80
N ASP A 46 6.26 -13.41 -10.88
CA ASP A 46 7.57 -14.02 -11.11
C ASP A 46 7.55 -15.02 -12.28
N ALA A 47 6.42 -15.69 -12.52
CA ALA A 47 6.26 -16.63 -13.63
C ALA A 47 5.97 -15.96 -14.99
N VAL A 48 5.40 -14.75 -14.99
CA VAL A 48 4.94 -14.04 -16.21
C VAL A 48 5.89 -12.89 -16.58
N ARG A 49 6.81 -12.48 -15.70
CA ARG A 49 7.75 -11.38 -15.95
C ARG A 49 8.60 -11.56 -17.22
N ASP A 50 8.91 -12.81 -17.57
CA ASP A 50 9.77 -13.18 -18.69
C ASP A 50 8.98 -13.46 -19.98
N THR A 51 7.66 -13.20 -19.98
CA THR A 51 6.76 -13.38 -21.12
C THR A 51 6.65 -12.10 -21.95
N ASP A 52 6.27 -12.24 -23.23
CA ASP A 52 6.21 -11.15 -24.23
C ASP A 52 5.25 -9.98 -23.86
N ALA A 53 4.25 -10.24 -23.01
CA ALA A 53 3.32 -9.24 -22.49
C ALA A 53 3.25 -9.31 -20.95
N PRO A 54 4.23 -8.73 -20.21
CA PRO A 54 4.28 -8.86 -18.77
C PRO A 54 3.22 -7.98 -18.10
N ALA A 55 2.56 -8.52 -17.08
CA ALA A 55 1.71 -7.73 -16.20
C ALA A 55 2.56 -6.72 -15.43
N VAL A 56 2.04 -5.50 -15.26
CA VAL A 56 2.72 -4.43 -14.51
C VAL A 56 2.29 -4.51 -13.05
N PRO A 57 3.22 -4.70 -12.10
CA PRO A 57 2.90 -4.71 -10.69
C PRO A 57 2.99 -3.32 -10.08
N THR A 58 2.07 -3.07 -9.16
CA THR A 58 2.11 -1.92 -8.24
C THR A 58 2.33 -2.45 -6.83
N TYR A 59 3.33 -1.91 -6.14
CA TYR A 59 3.72 -2.30 -4.80
C TYR A 59 3.11 -1.39 -3.74
N LEU A 60 2.80 -1.98 -2.59
CA LEU A 60 2.47 -1.27 -1.36
C LEU A 60 3.67 -1.37 -0.43
N VAL A 61 4.26 -0.22 -0.10
CA VAL A 61 5.37 -0.09 0.84
C VAL A 61 4.84 0.61 2.08
N SER A 62 5.11 0.05 3.25
CA SER A 62 4.79 0.66 4.54
C SER A 62 6.04 0.70 5.40
N GLY A 63 6.25 1.80 6.10
CA GLY A 63 7.42 2.00 6.93
C GLY A 63 7.33 3.28 7.76
N GLU A 64 8.40 3.56 8.48
CA GLU A 64 8.60 4.82 9.19
C GLU A 64 9.51 5.74 8.39
N VAL A 65 9.21 7.03 8.45
CA VAL A 65 10.05 8.11 7.97
C VAL A 65 10.37 9.02 9.16
N PRO A 66 11.58 9.57 9.26
CA PRO A 66 11.89 10.55 10.28
C PRO A 66 11.03 11.80 10.01
N ALA A 67 10.23 12.24 10.99
CA ALA A 67 9.70 13.58 10.92
C ALA A 67 10.86 14.53 11.21
N LEU A 68 11.11 15.45 10.29
CA LEU A 68 11.82 16.66 10.67
C LEU A 68 10.91 17.36 11.67
N THR A 69 11.33 17.42 12.94
CA THR A 69 10.77 18.35 13.89
C THR A 69 11.04 19.73 13.32
N VAL A 70 10.00 20.33 12.74
CA VAL A 70 9.99 21.76 12.45
C VAL A 70 10.01 22.42 13.81
N ASP A 71 11.19 22.90 14.21
CA ASP A 71 11.26 23.89 15.27
C ASP A 71 10.31 25.04 14.94
N GLN A 72 9.70 25.52 15.99
CA GLN A 72 8.48 26.31 16.03
C GLN A 72 8.53 27.57 15.14
N HIS A 73 7.35 28.05 14.75
CA HIS A 73 7.13 29.34 14.08
C HIS A 73 7.53 29.45 12.60
N SER A 74 6.70 28.91 11.69
CA SER A 74 6.49 29.58 10.40
C SER A 74 5.61 30.81 10.62
N GLU A 75 6.19 31.82 11.27
CA GLU A 75 5.68 33.18 11.23
C GLU A 75 5.73 33.64 9.78
N THR A 76 4.56 34.06 9.30
CA THR A 76 4.40 34.64 7.98
C THR A 76 5.17 35.96 7.96
N GLN A 77 6.26 35.98 7.21
CA GLN A 77 6.82 37.11 6.46
C GLN A 77 6.46 38.52 6.98
N GLN A 78 7.42 39.22 7.60
CA GLN A 78 7.84 40.54 7.11
C GLN A 78 9.00 41.14 7.91
N SER A 79 9.84 41.87 7.17
CA SER A 79 10.72 42.96 7.56
C SER A 79 12.18 42.63 7.92
N GLU A 80 13.03 43.25 7.09
CA GLU A 80 14.47 43.38 7.17
C GLU A 80 14.85 44.21 8.39
N SER A 81 15.72 43.69 9.25
CA SER A 81 16.68 44.49 10.00
C SER A 81 17.77 43.62 10.59
N ALA A 82 19.00 43.92 10.18
CA ALA A 82 20.22 43.39 10.76
C ALA A 82 20.33 43.76 12.24
N MET A 83 20.54 42.77 13.10
CA MET A 83 21.36 42.92 14.31
C MET A 83 22.17 41.64 14.51
N ASP A 84 23.47 41.81 14.36
CA ASP A 84 24.53 40.87 14.71
C ASP A 84 24.58 40.74 16.23
N MET A 85 24.21 39.57 16.76
CA MET A 85 24.33 39.21 18.18
C MET A 85 24.91 37.81 18.25
N ASP A 86 26.19 37.74 18.60
CA ASP A 86 26.93 36.52 18.89
C ASP A 86 26.53 36.00 20.28
N PRO A 87 26.05 34.75 20.42
CA PRO A 87 25.96 34.09 21.72
C PRO A 87 26.93 32.92 21.78
N GLU A 88 28.04 33.12 22.48
CA GLU A 88 28.82 32.04 23.10
C GLU A 88 27.95 31.40 24.21
N PHE A 89 27.15 30.41 23.84
CA PHE A 89 26.53 29.44 24.77
C PHE A 89 26.84 28.02 24.29
N GLU A 90 27.88 27.43 24.89
CA GLU A 90 28.10 25.99 24.88
C GLU A 90 27.08 25.30 25.80
N GLU A 91 26.62 24.13 25.35
CA GLU A 91 25.92 23.07 26.10
C GLU A 91 24.49 23.35 26.59
N ASP A 92 23.52 23.12 25.69
CA ASP A 92 22.57 22.00 25.84
C ASP A 92 21.88 21.79 24.48
N ARG A 93 22.48 20.96 23.61
CA ARG A 93 21.76 20.45 22.44
C ARG A 93 20.72 19.47 22.98
N GLU A 94 19.54 19.98 23.33
CA GLU A 94 18.36 19.15 23.52
C GLU A 94 18.28 18.21 22.32
N GLU A 95 18.40 16.91 22.60
CA GLU A 95 18.28 15.85 21.62
C GLU A 95 16.88 15.98 21.04
N THR A 96 16.75 16.70 19.91
CA THR A 96 15.46 16.97 19.28
C THR A 96 14.74 15.63 19.13
N ASP A 97 13.65 15.44 19.87
CA ASP A 97 12.90 14.18 19.87
C ASP A 97 12.47 13.87 18.43
N VAL A 98 13.19 12.96 17.77
CA VAL A 98 12.89 12.58 16.39
C VAL A 98 11.57 11.81 16.40
N VAL A 99 10.48 12.50 16.06
CA VAL A 99 9.16 11.87 15.93
C VAL A 99 9.16 11.00 14.68
N HIS A 100 8.93 9.70 14.81
CA HIS A 100 8.79 8.81 13.66
C HIS A 100 7.36 8.87 13.11
N GLN A 101 7.22 9.14 11.80
CA GLN A 101 5.93 9.11 11.11
C GLN A 101 5.77 7.79 10.35
N SER A 102 4.65 7.11 10.55
CA SER A 102 4.27 5.95 9.73
C SER A 102 3.74 6.42 8.37
N ARG A 103 4.38 5.98 7.28
CA ARG A 103 4.00 6.32 5.90
C ARG A 103 3.71 5.05 5.11
N VAL A 104 2.67 5.11 4.28
CA VAL A 104 2.30 4.03 3.36
C VAL A 104 2.26 4.59 1.95
N LEU A 105 2.98 3.98 1.03
CA LEU A 105 3.09 4.40 -0.36
C LEU A 105 2.65 3.29 -1.30
N LEU A 106 1.96 3.70 -2.36
CA LEU A 106 1.62 2.87 -3.49
C LEU A 106 2.52 3.28 -4.66
N VAL A 107 3.37 2.38 -5.14
CA VAL A 107 4.45 2.71 -6.08
C VAL A 107 4.56 1.68 -7.20
N ASP A 108 4.97 2.14 -8.38
CA ASP A 108 5.31 1.24 -9.48
C ASP A 108 6.67 0.57 -9.25
N ASN A 109 6.87 -0.59 -9.89
CA ASN A 109 8.13 -1.35 -9.81
C ASN A 109 9.40 -0.51 -10.08
N ARG A 110 9.32 0.50 -10.96
CA ARG A 110 10.49 1.28 -11.39
C ARG A 110 11.05 2.20 -10.30
N ILE A 111 10.17 2.70 -9.45
CA ILE A 111 10.51 3.66 -8.39
C ILE A 111 10.50 2.99 -7.01
N LEU A 112 10.41 1.66 -6.98
CA LEU A 112 10.32 0.89 -5.74
C LEU A 112 11.56 1.12 -4.88
N ASP A 113 12.75 1.01 -5.47
CA ASP A 113 14.02 1.16 -4.75
C ASP A 113 14.19 2.59 -4.22
N GLU A 114 13.84 3.60 -5.02
CA GLU A 114 13.87 5.01 -4.62
C GLU A 114 12.85 5.31 -3.51
N ALA A 115 11.65 4.74 -3.60
CA ALA A 115 10.64 4.88 -2.55
C ALA A 115 11.10 4.20 -1.25
N MET A 116 11.75 3.03 -1.35
CA MET A 116 12.29 2.31 -0.20
C MET A 116 13.42 3.08 0.50
N SER A 117 14.25 3.82 -0.23
CA SER A 117 15.32 4.63 0.39
C SER A 117 14.80 5.83 1.18
N GLN A 118 13.53 6.22 1.03
CA GLN A 118 12.92 7.30 1.82
C GLN A 118 12.55 6.86 3.24
N PHE A 119 12.49 5.55 3.52
CA PHE A 119 12.10 5.02 4.82
C PHE A 119 13.31 4.80 5.71
N SER A 120 13.23 5.25 6.97
CA SER A 120 14.22 4.87 8.00
C SER A 120 14.07 3.40 8.39
N ARG A 121 12.83 2.91 8.41
CA ARG A 121 12.50 1.52 8.72
C ARG A 121 11.36 1.04 7.83
N VAL A 122 11.61 0.01 7.03
CA VAL A 122 10.58 -0.63 6.21
C VAL A 122 9.88 -1.72 7.01
N HIS A 123 8.55 -1.62 7.15
CA HIS A 123 7.72 -2.62 7.85
C HIS A 123 7.23 -3.71 6.89
N SER A 124 6.81 -3.33 5.67
CA SER A 124 6.29 -4.31 4.72
C SER A 124 6.37 -3.82 3.27
N VAL A 125 6.63 -4.76 2.35
CA VAL A 125 6.63 -4.54 0.90
C VAL A 125 5.90 -5.70 0.24
N HIS A 126 4.80 -5.43 -0.45
CA HIS A 126 4.01 -6.46 -1.13
C HIS A 126 3.40 -5.93 -2.42
N ILE A 127 3.06 -6.82 -3.37
CA ILE A 127 2.32 -6.44 -4.57
C ILE A 127 0.88 -6.12 -4.16
N TYR A 128 0.46 -4.88 -4.40
CA TYR A 128 -0.91 -4.43 -4.21
C TYR A 128 -1.82 -4.91 -5.33
N SER A 129 -1.39 -4.66 -6.58
CA SER A 129 -2.15 -4.96 -7.78
C SER A 129 -1.28 -5.36 -8.96
N LEU A 130 -1.89 -6.11 -9.88
CA LEU A 130 -1.39 -6.39 -11.21
C LEU A 130 -2.32 -5.78 -12.25
N SER A 131 -1.74 -5.27 -13.33
CA SER A 131 -2.47 -4.73 -14.46
C SER A 131 -1.85 -5.09 -15.81
N PRO A 132 -2.65 -5.11 -16.89
CA PRO A 132 -2.13 -5.33 -18.23
C PRO A 132 -1.32 -4.13 -18.75
N SER A 133 -1.57 -2.93 -18.22
CA SER A 133 -0.89 -1.70 -18.61
C SER A 133 -0.67 -0.80 -17.41
N ARG A 134 0.27 0.15 -17.55
CA ARG A 134 0.53 1.17 -16.54
C ARG A 134 -0.70 2.04 -16.31
N PHE A 135 -0.91 2.45 -15.06
CA PHE A 135 -1.96 3.40 -14.74
C PHE A 135 -1.47 4.81 -15.00
N VAL A 136 -2.27 5.57 -15.75
CA VAL A 136 -2.11 7.03 -15.86
C VAL A 136 -2.83 7.71 -14.71
N ASP A 137 -3.88 7.07 -14.18
CA ASP A 137 -4.72 7.58 -13.10
C ASP A 137 -4.74 6.60 -11.91
N ALA A 138 -4.40 7.10 -10.72
CA ALA A 138 -4.44 6.35 -9.47
C ALA A 138 -5.86 5.91 -9.10
N GLY A 139 -6.91 6.59 -9.59
CA GLY A 139 -8.31 6.22 -9.37
C GLY A 139 -8.68 4.83 -9.92
N LEU A 140 -7.95 4.34 -10.93
CA LEU A 140 -8.18 3.02 -11.52
C LEU A 140 -7.90 1.88 -10.52
N VAL A 141 -6.99 2.09 -9.58
CA VAL A 141 -6.66 1.13 -8.52
C VAL A 141 -7.87 0.86 -7.61
N CYS A 142 -8.82 1.81 -7.53
CA CYS A 142 -10.04 1.68 -6.75
C CYS A 142 -11.17 0.93 -7.49
N THR A 143 -11.09 0.72 -8.80
CA THR A 143 -12.13 0.03 -9.57
C THR A 143 -12.45 -1.37 -9.03
N PRO A 144 -11.47 -2.21 -8.66
CA PRO A 144 -11.74 -3.53 -8.08
C PRO A 144 -12.38 -3.50 -6.69
N SER A 145 -12.31 -2.36 -5.97
CA SER A 145 -12.90 -2.22 -4.63
C SER A 145 -14.41 -2.42 -4.64
N ILE A 146 -15.10 -2.02 -5.72
CA ILE A 146 -16.56 -2.22 -5.86
C ILE A 146 -16.89 -3.72 -5.86
N LYS A 147 -16.10 -4.54 -6.56
CA LYS A 147 -16.28 -6.01 -6.60
C LYS A 147 -16.04 -6.61 -5.21
N VAL A 148 -14.99 -6.15 -4.52
CA VAL A 148 -14.67 -6.58 -3.15
C VAL A 148 -15.80 -6.25 -2.19
N HIS A 149 -16.35 -5.02 -2.23
CA HIS A 149 -17.47 -4.65 -1.36
C HIS A 149 -18.72 -5.49 -1.61
N LYS A 150 -19.02 -5.81 -2.88
CA LYS A 150 -20.13 -6.70 -3.23
C LYS A 150 -19.92 -8.13 -2.73
N ALA A 151 -18.68 -8.64 -2.82
CA ALA A 151 -18.33 -9.96 -2.30
C ALA A 151 -18.43 -10.00 -0.76
N ASP A 152 -17.90 -8.98 -0.08
CA ASP A 152 -17.97 -8.84 1.37
C ASP A 152 -19.42 -8.74 1.86
N ALA A 153 -20.30 -8.05 1.13
CA ALA A 153 -21.73 -7.95 1.46
C ALA A 153 -22.45 -9.31 1.34
N LYS A 154 -21.99 -10.20 0.46
CA LYS A 154 -22.57 -11.53 0.24
C LYS A 154 -22.03 -12.59 1.22
N GLY A 155 -20.73 -12.57 1.52
CA GLY A 155 -20.06 -13.64 2.27
C GLY A 155 -20.37 -13.68 3.76
N GLY A 156 -20.85 -12.59 4.35
CA GLY A 156 -21.17 -12.55 5.78
C GLY A 156 -19.95 -12.72 6.71
N PRO A 157 -20.17 -12.91 8.03
CA PRO A 157 -19.11 -12.85 9.03
C PRO A 157 -18.15 -14.05 9.01
N GLU A 158 -18.61 -15.24 8.64
CA GLU A 158 -17.74 -16.42 8.54
C GLU A 158 -16.69 -16.26 7.44
N PHE A 159 -17.11 -15.68 6.30
CA PHE A 159 -16.22 -15.38 5.19
C PHE A 159 -15.17 -14.33 5.55
N PHE A 160 -15.47 -13.40 6.46
CA PHE A 160 -14.53 -12.37 6.91
C PHE A 160 -13.31 -12.96 7.61
N SER A 161 -13.51 -13.97 8.46
CA SER A 161 -12.40 -14.67 9.11
C SER A 161 -11.48 -15.33 8.09
N VAL A 162 -12.08 -16.03 7.10
CA VAL A 162 -11.34 -16.72 6.03
C VAL A 162 -10.50 -15.75 5.20
N VAL A 163 -11.06 -14.59 4.81
CA VAL A 163 -10.33 -13.59 4.01
C VAL A 163 -9.40 -12.70 4.86
N GLY A 164 -9.22 -12.96 6.15
CA GLY A 164 -8.31 -12.20 7.01
C GLY A 164 -8.82 -10.82 7.43
N LYS A 165 -10.14 -10.64 7.48
CA LYS A 165 -10.77 -9.42 7.98
C LYS A 165 -11.00 -9.55 9.48
N ILE A 166 -10.36 -8.69 10.24
CA ILE A 166 -10.50 -8.64 11.70
C ILE A 166 -11.86 -8.02 12.04
N MET A 167 -12.68 -8.75 12.80
CA MET A 167 -13.91 -8.23 13.40
C MET A 167 -13.73 -8.09 14.91
N GLY A 168 -13.99 -6.89 15.43
CA GLY A 168 -14.06 -6.70 16.87
C GLY A 168 -15.29 -7.41 17.45
N SER A 169 -15.13 -8.02 18.64
CA SER A 169 -16.22 -8.65 19.39
C SER A 169 -17.42 -7.72 19.64
N HIS A 170 -17.19 -6.41 19.65
CA HIS A 170 -18.20 -5.37 19.89
C HIS A 170 -18.91 -4.88 18.61
N VAL A 171 -18.51 -5.35 17.43
CA VAL A 171 -19.12 -4.92 16.16
C VAL A 171 -20.40 -5.70 15.91
N LYS A 172 -21.55 -5.08 16.17
CA LYS A 172 -22.88 -5.63 15.83
C LYS A 172 -23.45 -4.91 14.62
N ARG A 173 -24.10 -5.66 13.71
CA ARG A 173 -24.91 -5.07 12.65
C ARG A 173 -26.15 -4.48 13.31
N TRP A 174 -26.37 -3.17 13.21
CA TRP A 174 -27.62 -2.58 13.65
C TRP A 174 -28.75 -3.13 12.78
N SER A 175 -29.64 -3.91 13.40
CA SER A 175 -30.92 -4.29 12.82
C SER A 175 -31.86 -3.11 13.00
N CYS A 176 -32.24 -2.45 11.90
CA CYS A 176 -33.46 -1.65 11.83
C CYS A 176 -34.67 -2.58 11.70
#